data_AF-A0A961Z4A2-F1
#
_entry.id   AF-A0A961Z4A2-F1
#
_cell.length_a   1.000
_cell.length_b   1.000
_cell.length_c   1.000
_cell.angle_alpha   90.00
_cell.angle_beta   90.00
_cell.angle_gamma   90.00
#
_symmetry.space_group_name_H-M   'P 1'
#
loop_
_entity.id
_entity.type
_entity.pdbx_description
1 polymer ?
#
loop_
_entity_poly.entity_id
_entity_poly.type
_entity_poly.pdbx_seq_one_letter_code
_entity_poly.pdbx_strand_id
1 'polypeptide(L)'
;MAGDLRRGALGFKAAVSICAAMLAGCAATTEVAPPRSGMHLGCVDDSPRCLESRRIALQTILADRSRGWIAERPTAAAYASGVRLFAFMKLKRGLSCPELGAGLREAQAARGTLRAAAGRLTPAQIARGALLGDEVAKVMRREMRRRRCRATA
;
A
#
# COMPACT_ATOMS: atom_id res chain seq x y z
N MET A 1 -15.38 52.49 28.26
CA MET A 1 -15.02 53.38 27.13
C MET A 1 -15.33 52.63 25.85
N ALA A 2 -16.21 53.22 25.01
CA ALA A 2 -16.56 52.97 23.61
C ALA A 2 -16.67 51.50 23.11
N GLY A 3 -17.73 51.03 22.44
CA GLY A 3 -18.78 51.75 21.73
C GLY A 3 -19.12 50.99 20.45
N ASP A 4 -20.40 50.64 20.33
CA ASP A 4 -21.24 50.51 19.14
C ASP A 4 -21.04 49.44 18.03
N LEU A 5 -22.12 48.66 17.95
CA LEU A 5 -22.74 48.02 16.79
C LEU A 5 -22.88 48.97 15.58
N ARG A 6 -22.70 48.47 14.35
CA ARG A 6 -23.55 48.87 13.22
C ARG A 6 -23.87 47.71 12.27
N ARG A 7 -25.13 47.27 12.37
CA ARG A 7 -25.87 46.58 11.32
C ARG A 7 -26.16 47.58 10.19
N GLY A 8 -25.79 47.23 8.96
CA GLY A 8 -26.30 47.86 7.75
C GLY A 8 -27.16 46.85 6.99
N ALA A 9 -28.46 47.10 6.94
CA ALA A 9 -29.42 46.38 6.11
C ALA A 9 -29.82 47.25 4.91
N LEU A 10 -30.41 46.61 3.90
CA LEU A 10 -31.03 47.15 2.68
C LEU A 10 -30.03 47.63 1.62
N GLY A 11 -30.12 47.27 0.35
CA GLY A 11 -31.16 46.58 -0.39
C GLY A 11 -31.09 47.08 -1.83
N PHE A 12 -30.74 46.22 -2.78
CA PHE A 12 -30.96 46.46 -4.21
C PHE A 12 -31.47 45.16 -4.81
N LYS A 13 -32.76 45.11 -5.09
CA LYS A 13 -33.40 44.04 -5.86
C LYS A 13 -33.26 44.35 -7.35
N ALA A 14 -33.27 43.27 -8.12
CA ALA A 14 -33.46 43.15 -9.56
C ALA A 14 -32.20 43.33 -10.43
N ALA A 15 -31.70 42.22 -11.00
CA ALA A 15 -32.18 41.73 -12.28
C ALA A 15 -31.58 40.35 -12.58
N VAL A 16 -32.41 39.48 -13.13
CA VAL A 16 -32.07 38.15 -13.65
C VAL A 16 -31.02 38.27 -14.74
N SER A 17 -29.93 37.49 -14.65
CA SER A 17 -29.21 37.05 -15.84
C SER A 17 -28.69 35.63 -15.62
N ILE A 18 -29.29 34.71 -16.38
CA ILE A 18 -28.91 33.31 -16.50
C ILE A 18 -27.59 33.26 -17.28
N CYS A 19 -26.53 32.71 -16.69
CA CYS A 19 -25.46 32.10 -17.46
C CYS A 19 -24.79 31.00 -16.63
N ALA A 20 -25.17 29.76 -16.95
CA ALA A 20 -24.48 28.57 -16.49
C ALA A 20 -23.07 28.56 -17.09
N ALA A 21 -22.06 28.73 -16.24
CA ALA A 21 -20.69 28.36 -16.54
C ALA A 21 -20.17 27.49 -15.40
N MET A 22 -20.39 26.19 -15.54
CA MET A 22 -19.65 25.15 -14.84
C MET A 22 -18.19 25.26 -15.26
N LEU A 23 -17.42 26.11 -14.58
CA LEU A 23 -15.97 25.94 -14.49
C LEU A 23 -15.71 25.37 -13.11
N ALA A 24 -15.97 24.05 -13.01
CA ALA A 24 -15.27 23.19 -12.07
C ALA A 24 -13.78 23.28 -12.42
N GLY A 25 -13.13 24.31 -11.91
CA GLY A 25 -11.68 24.39 -11.88
C GLY A 25 -11.22 23.23 -11.02
N CYS A 26 -10.77 22.16 -11.66
CA CYS A 26 -9.87 21.22 -11.03
C CYS A 26 -8.71 22.05 -10.48
N ALA A 27 -8.73 22.29 -9.17
CA ALA A 27 -7.51 22.52 -8.44
C ALA A 27 -6.63 21.30 -8.74
N ALA A 28 -5.77 21.42 -9.73
CA ALA A 28 -4.61 20.57 -9.87
C ALA A 28 -3.70 20.92 -8.70
N THR A 29 -4.08 20.44 -7.52
CA THR A 29 -3.11 20.12 -6.50
C THR A 29 -2.19 19.11 -7.17
N THR A 30 -1.00 19.55 -7.55
CA THR A 30 0.14 18.67 -7.71
C THR A 30 0.43 18.07 -6.33
N GLU A 31 -0.45 17.20 -5.86
CA GLU A 31 -0.06 16.13 -4.98
C GLU A 31 0.87 15.30 -5.82
N VAL A 32 2.17 15.46 -5.56
CA VAL A 32 3.17 14.49 -5.97
C VAL A 32 2.73 13.19 -5.31
N ALA A 33 1.93 12.42 -6.05
CA ALA A 33 1.52 11.10 -5.61
C ALA A 33 2.81 10.36 -5.24
N PRO A 34 2.90 9.78 -4.02
CA PRO A 34 4.06 9.01 -3.66
C PRO A 34 4.31 7.97 -4.76
N PRO A 35 5.58 7.70 -5.12
CA PRO A 35 5.90 6.83 -6.24
C PRO A 35 5.10 5.54 -6.11
N ARG A 36 4.25 5.26 -7.12
CA ARG A 36 3.41 4.06 -7.16
C ARG A 36 4.32 2.88 -6.83
N SER A 37 4.08 2.22 -5.70
CA SER A 37 4.97 1.20 -5.14
C SER A 37 5.21 0.01 -6.08
N GLY A 38 4.49 -0.06 -7.20
CA GLY A 38 4.63 -1.05 -8.27
C GLY A 38 5.90 -0.96 -9.12
N MET A 39 6.56 0.20 -9.25
CA MET A 39 7.62 0.35 -10.27
C MET A 39 8.90 -0.48 -9.98
N HIS A 40 9.17 -0.78 -8.71
CA HIS A 40 10.34 -1.57 -8.30
C HIS A 40 10.00 -3.02 -7.90
N LEU A 41 8.74 -3.43 -8.05
CA LEU A 41 8.28 -4.79 -7.70
C LEU A 41 8.32 -5.76 -8.90
N GLY A 42 8.63 -5.26 -10.09
CA GLY A 42 8.56 -6.00 -11.37
C GLY A 42 9.69 -7.01 -11.61
N CYS A 43 10.83 -6.84 -10.93
CA CYS A 43 12.03 -7.60 -11.22
C CYS A 43 12.19 -8.83 -10.31
N VAL A 44 12.50 -10.00 -10.90
CA VAL A 44 12.47 -11.32 -10.21
C VAL A 44 13.73 -12.17 -10.45
N ASP A 45 14.68 -11.70 -11.26
CA ASP A 45 15.96 -12.39 -11.46
C ASP A 45 17.00 -12.01 -10.38
N ASP A 46 18.13 -12.69 -10.40
CA ASP A 46 19.23 -12.51 -9.43
C ASP A 46 20.33 -11.58 -9.99
N SER A 47 20.07 -10.83 -11.06
CA SER A 47 21.04 -9.87 -11.60
C SER A 47 21.29 -8.72 -10.60
N PRO A 48 22.50 -8.12 -10.58
CA PRO A 48 22.80 -7.02 -9.68
C PRO A 48 21.80 -5.85 -9.77
N ARG A 49 21.35 -5.53 -10.98
CA ARG A 49 20.33 -4.49 -11.22
C ARG A 49 19.00 -4.82 -10.55
N CYS A 50 18.58 -6.08 -10.63
CA CYS A 50 17.33 -6.54 -10.05
C CYS A 50 17.35 -6.52 -8.53
N LEU A 51 18.45 -7.00 -7.95
CA LEU A 51 18.66 -7.02 -6.51
C LEU A 51 18.68 -5.60 -5.93
N GLU A 52 19.35 -4.66 -6.59
CA GLU A 52 19.38 -3.26 -6.16
C GLU A 52 17.98 -2.62 -6.25
N SER A 53 17.25 -2.85 -7.35
CA SER A 53 15.88 -2.35 -7.49
C SER A 53 14.96 -2.88 -6.37
N ARG A 54 15.05 -4.18 -6.03
CA ARG A 54 14.29 -4.78 -4.93
C ARG A 54 14.70 -4.24 -3.56
N ARG A 55 15.98 -3.94 -3.37
CA ARG A 55 16.50 -3.31 -2.13
C ARG A 55 15.93 -1.91 -1.96
N ILE A 56 15.95 -1.09 -3.01
CA ILE A 56 15.36 0.26 -3.01
C ILE A 56 13.87 0.17 -2.73
N ALA A 57 13.14 -0.72 -3.41
CA ALA A 57 11.71 -0.96 -3.16
C ALA A 57 11.42 -1.27 -1.69
N LEU A 58 12.21 -2.18 -1.10
CA LEU A 58 12.07 -2.54 0.30
C LEU A 58 12.31 -1.33 1.21
N GLN A 59 13.34 -0.54 0.95
CA GLN A 59 13.62 0.67 1.74
C GLN A 59 12.48 1.68 1.64
N THR A 60 11.93 1.91 0.46
CA THR A 60 10.76 2.78 0.27
C THR A 60 9.57 2.30 1.08
N ILE A 61 9.23 0.99 1.01
CA ILE A 61 8.13 0.42 1.79
C ILE A 61 8.37 0.52 3.30
N LEU A 62 9.60 0.31 3.76
CA LEU A 62 9.95 0.42 5.18
C LEU A 62 9.93 1.87 5.69
N ALA A 63 10.19 2.84 4.82
CA ALA A 63 10.14 4.26 5.13
C ALA A 63 8.71 4.82 5.20
N ASP A 64 7.75 4.19 4.50
CA ASP A 64 6.34 4.57 4.54
C ASP A 64 5.72 4.29 5.93
N ARG A 65 5.46 5.38 6.66
CA ARG A 65 4.83 5.35 8.00
C ARG A 65 3.33 5.13 7.93
N SER A 66 2.67 5.52 6.84
CA SER A 66 1.23 5.32 6.65
C SER A 66 0.89 3.85 6.41
N ARG A 67 1.84 3.10 5.83
CA ARG A 67 1.70 1.70 5.45
C ARG A 67 0.47 1.44 4.57
N GLY A 68 0.10 2.43 3.74
CA GLY A 68 -1.04 2.33 2.83
C GLY A 68 -0.96 1.12 1.90
N TRP A 69 0.27 0.71 1.55
CA TRP A 69 0.56 -0.47 0.74
C TRP A 69 -0.03 -1.79 1.30
N ILE A 70 -0.31 -1.89 2.60
CA ILE A 70 -0.92 -3.09 3.21
C ILE A 70 -2.37 -3.27 2.73
N ALA A 71 -3.10 -2.18 2.51
CA ALA A 71 -4.47 -2.20 2.01
C ALA A 71 -4.53 -2.47 0.49
N GLU A 72 -3.43 -2.22 -0.23
CA GLU A 72 -3.36 -2.45 -1.66
C GLU A 72 -3.25 -3.94 -2.00
N ARG A 73 -4.01 -4.38 -2.99
CA ARG A 73 -3.93 -5.74 -3.52
C ARG A 73 -2.57 -5.94 -4.23
N PRO A 74 -1.76 -6.92 -3.82
CA PRO A 74 -0.47 -7.20 -4.45
C PRO A 74 -0.63 -7.73 -5.88
N THR A 75 0.28 -7.33 -6.76
CA THR A 75 0.42 -7.88 -8.12
C THR A 75 1.19 -9.20 -8.09
N ALA A 76 1.11 -10.01 -9.15
CA ALA A 76 1.89 -11.25 -9.25
C ALA A 76 3.41 -10.99 -9.17
N ALA A 77 3.88 -9.88 -9.74
CA ALA A 77 5.28 -9.47 -9.65
C ALA A 77 5.68 -9.06 -8.21
N ALA A 78 4.77 -8.43 -7.45
CA ALA A 78 5.00 -8.10 -6.05
C ALA A 78 5.18 -9.36 -5.17
N TYR A 79 4.43 -10.43 -5.46
CA TYR A 79 4.66 -11.73 -4.82
C TYR A 79 5.99 -12.35 -5.22
N ALA A 80 6.34 -12.31 -6.51
CA ALA A 80 7.54 -12.93 -7.04
C ALA A 80 8.82 -12.22 -6.58
N SER A 81 8.81 -10.89 -6.49
CA SER A 81 9.90 -10.10 -5.94
C SER A 81 10.02 -10.22 -4.41
N GLY A 82 9.02 -10.75 -3.71
CA GLY A 82 9.06 -10.99 -2.25
C GLY A 82 9.23 -9.75 -1.37
N VAL A 83 9.33 -8.54 -1.94
CA VAL A 83 9.65 -7.30 -1.22
C VAL A 83 8.61 -7.02 -0.13
N ARG A 84 7.32 -7.14 -0.45
CA ARG A 84 6.22 -6.95 0.52
C ARG A 84 6.27 -7.96 1.66
N LEU A 85 6.55 -9.23 1.35
CA LEU A 85 6.69 -10.29 2.36
C LEU A 85 7.88 -10.02 3.30
N PHE A 86 9.01 -9.54 2.76
CA PHE A 86 10.15 -9.10 3.58
C PHE A 86 9.79 -7.87 4.44
N ALA A 87 9.02 -6.92 3.90
CA ALA A 87 8.57 -5.76 4.65
C ALA A 87 7.71 -6.16 5.85
N PHE A 88 6.73 -7.06 5.68
CA PHE A 88 5.97 -7.62 6.80
C PHE A 88 6.89 -8.25 7.86
N MET A 89 7.85 -9.07 7.44
CA MET A 89 8.79 -9.73 8.36
C MET A 89 9.63 -8.74 9.18
N LYS A 90 10.08 -7.64 8.55
CA LYS A 90 10.84 -6.57 9.21
C LYS A 90 9.95 -5.75 10.15
N LEU A 91 8.76 -5.36 9.70
CA LEU A 91 7.85 -4.48 10.43
C LEU A 91 7.02 -5.18 11.50
N LYS A 92 6.97 -6.51 11.55
CA LYS A 92 6.11 -7.32 12.45
C LYS A 92 5.94 -6.80 13.88
N ARG A 93 7.01 -6.22 14.45
CA ARG A 93 6.98 -5.70 15.83
C ARG A 93 6.16 -4.41 15.97
N GLY A 94 6.03 -3.63 14.90
CA GLY A 94 5.24 -2.40 14.85
C GLY A 94 3.87 -2.56 14.18
N LEU A 95 3.49 -3.76 13.73
CA LEU A 95 2.20 -4.00 13.09
C LEU A 95 1.09 -4.20 14.13
N SER A 96 -0.06 -3.58 13.89
CA SER A 96 -1.32 -3.84 14.58
C SER A 96 -1.85 -5.25 14.26
N CYS A 97 -2.81 -5.74 15.05
CA CYS A 97 -3.42 -7.04 14.79
C CYS A 97 -4.07 -7.16 13.39
N PRO A 98 -4.81 -6.14 12.88
CA PRO A 98 -5.32 -6.15 11.51
C PRO A 98 -4.21 -6.24 10.46
N GLU A 99 -3.12 -5.48 10.62
CA GLU A 99 -1.97 -5.51 9.69
C GLU A 99 -1.24 -6.86 9.73
N LEU A 100 -1.09 -7.47 10.92
CA LEU A 100 -0.55 -8.82 11.05
C LEU A 100 -1.44 -9.86 10.34
N GLY A 101 -2.76 -9.71 10.44
CA GLY A 101 -3.73 -10.54 9.72
C GLY A 101 -3.61 -10.37 8.21
N ALA A 102 -3.47 -9.13 7.72
CA ALA A 102 -3.22 -8.85 6.30
C ALA A 102 -1.91 -9.50 5.81
N GLY A 103 -0.83 -9.35 6.57
CA GLY A 103 0.45 -9.98 6.26
C GLY A 103 0.38 -11.51 6.24
N LEU A 104 -0.40 -12.12 7.15
CA LEU A 104 -0.65 -13.56 7.14
C LEU A 104 -1.42 -14.01 5.89
N ARG A 105 -2.51 -13.32 5.53
CA ARG A 105 -3.29 -13.66 4.33
C ARG A 105 -2.45 -13.52 3.06
N GLU A 106 -1.67 -12.45 2.96
CA GLU A 106 -0.76 -12.25 1.82
C GLU A 106 0.28 -13.37 1.74
N ALA A 107 0.92 -13.71 2.86
CA ALA A 107 1.90 -14.78 2.91
C ALA A 107 1.32 -16.16 2.52
N GLN A 108 0.08 -16.47 2.94
CA GLN A 108 -0.62 -17.70 2.57
C GLN A 108 -1.02 -17.74 1.08
N ALA A 109 -1.37 -16.59 0.50
CA ALA A 109 -1.72 -16.49 -0.90
C ALA A 109 -0.53 -16.70 -1.85
N ALA A 110 0.71 -16.47 -1.39
CA ALA A 110 1.92 -16.49 -2.22
C ALA A 110 2.04 -17.75 -3.09
N ARG A 111 1.84 -18.94 -2.49
CA ARG A 111 1.96 -20.22 -3.22
C ARG A 111 0.95 -20.33 -4.37
N GLY A 112 -0.31 -19.96 -4.12
CA GLY A 112 -1.37 -20.01 -5.13
C GLY A 112 -1.12 -19.01 -6.26
N THR A 113 -0.81 -17.76 -5.89
CA THR A 113 -0.57 -16.69 -6.86
C THR A 113 0.64 -16.95 -7.74
N LEU A 114 1.74 -17.46 -7.19
CA LEU A 114 2.96 -17.76 -7.96
C LEU A 114 2.75 -18.95 -8.90
N ARG A 115 2.02 -19.98 -8.48
CA ARG A 115 1.65 -21.10 -9.36
C ARG A 115 0.75 -20.68 -10.50
N ALA A 116 -0.19 -19.76 -10.25
CA ALA A 116 -1.04 -19.21 -11.30
C ALA A 116 -0.26 -18.37 -12.34
N ALA A 117 0.95 -17.91 -11.99
CA ALA A 117 1.88 -17.24 -12.90
C ALA A 117 2.87 -18.20 -13.60
N ALA A 118 2.61 -19.52 -13.58
CA ALA A 118 3.39 -20.50 -14.31
C ALA A 118 3.47 -20.12 -15.81
N GLY A 119 4.66 -20.32 -16.41
CA GLY A 119 4.96 -19.88 -17.77
C GLY A 119 5.54 -18.47 -17.87
N ARG A 120 5.36 -17.60 -16.86
CA ARG A 120 6.05 -16.30 -16.74
C ARG A 120 7.19 -16.31 -15.74
N LEU A 121 7.17 -17.28 -14.82
CA LEU A 121 8.19 -17.49 -13.80
C LEU A 121 8.81 -18.88 -13.96
N THR A 122 10.10 -18.99 -13.66
CA THR A 122 10.77 -20.29 -13.62
C THR A 122 10.26 -21.11 -12.42
N PRO A 123 10.32 -22.45 -12.48
CA PRO A 123 9.97 -23.31 -11.35
C PRO A 123 10.75 -22.95 -10.07
N ALA A 124 12.01 -22.58 -10.21
CA ALA A 124 12.85 -22.15 -9.09
C ALA A 124 12.36 -20.85 -8.45
N GLN A 125 11.94 -19.84 -9.23
CA GLN A 125 11.37 -18.60 -8.71
C GLN A 125 10.05 -18.86 -7.96
N ILE A 126 9.17 -19.71 -8.51
CA ILE A 126 7.92 -20.11 -7.85
C ILE A 126 8.21 -20.81 -6.53
N ALA A 127 9.14 -21.77 -6.52
CA ALA A 127 9.52 -22.52 -5.31
C ALA A 127 10.09 -21.59 -4.22
N ARG A 128 11.02 -20.71 -4.57
CA ARG A 128 11.60 -19.74 -3.63
C ARG A 128 10.56 -18.80 -3.05
N GLY A 129 9.69 -18.24 -3.88
CA GLY A 129 8.63 -17.34 -3.41
C GLY A 129 7.61 -18.05 -2.53
N ALA A 130 7.25 -19.31 -2.83
CA ALA A 130 6.36 -20.11 -1.99
C ALA A 130 6.98 -20.41 -0.62
N LEU A 131 8.26 -20.79 -0.56
CA LEU A 131 8.98 -21.02 0.70
C LEU A 131 9.05 -19.75 1.56
N LEU A 132 9.33 -18.60 0.93
CA LEU A 132 9.32 -17.30 1.62
C LEU A 132 7.93 -17.00 2.21
N GLY A 133 6.86 -17.24 1.43
CA GLY A 133 5.48 -17.10 1.91
C GLY A 133 5.21 -17.96 3.13
N ASP A 134 5.60 -19.24 3.11
CA ASP A 134 5.40 -20.16 4.23
C ASP A 134 6.13 -19.70 5.51
N GLU A 135 7.37 -19.22 5.39
CA GLU A 135 8.13 -18.69 6.52
C GLU A 135 7.52 -17.41 7.09
N VAL A 136 7.15 -16.47 6.23
CA VAL A 136 6.49 -15.23 6.68
C VAL A 136 5.15 -15.56 7.35
N ALA A 137 4.37 -16.51 6.82
CA ALA A 137 3.12 -16.94 7.43
C ALA A 137 3.34 -17.54 8.83
N LYS A 138 4.41 -18.31 9.06
CA LYS A 138 4.78 -18.83 10.39
C LYS A 138 5.12 -17.69 11.34
N VAL A 139 5.92 -16.71 10.87
CA VAL A 139 6.31 -15.54 11.67
C VAL A 139 5.09 -14.69 12.05
N MET A 140 4.20 -14.40 11.10
CA MET A 140 2.97 -13.63 11.38
C MET A 140 2.08 -14.35 12.40
N ARG A 141 1.83 -15.66 12.22
CA ARG A 141 1.08 -16.47 13.19
C ARG A 141 1.69 -16.42 14.58
N ARG A 142 3.02 -16.51 14.69
CA ARG A 142 3.73 -16.43 15.97
C ARG A 142 3.53 -15.07 16.63
N GLU A 143 3.66 -13.98 15.88
CA GLU A 143 3.52 -12.63 16.40
C GLU A 143 2.06 -12.31 16.78
N MET A 144 1.08 -12.77 16.00
CA MET A 144 -0.34 -12.68 16.35
C MET A 144 -0.67 -13.42 17.65
N ARG A 145 -0.17 -14.65 17.82
CA ARG A 145 -0.34 -15.41 19.08
C ARG A 145 0.29 -14.69 20.26
N ARG A 146 1.53 -14.20 20.09
CA ARG A 146 2.24 -13.43 21.13
C ARG A 146 1.44 -12.21 21.60
N ARG A 147 0.75 -11.53 20.68
CA ARG A 147 -0.06 -10.33 20.95
C ARG A 147 -1.52 -10.63 21.29
N ARG A 148 -1.92 -11.91 21.35
CA ARG A 148 -3.31 -12.33 21.56
C ARG A 148 -4.28 -11.69 20.56
N CYS A 149 -3.84 -11.53 19.30
CA CYS A 149 -4.71 -11.07 18.24
C CYS A 149 -5.85 -12.08 18.01
N ARG A 150 -7.07 -11.60 17.85
CA ARG A 150 -8.18 -12.46 17.40
C ARG A 150 -7.89 -12.93 15.97
N ALA A 151 -8.18 -14.20 15.69
CA ALA A 151 -8.14 -14.70 14.32
C ALA A 151 -9.15 -13.88 13.50
N THR A 152 -8.65 -13.05 12.58
CA THR A 152 -9.51 -12.39 11.59
C THR A 152 -9.61 -13.35 10.42
N ALA A 153 -10.79 -13.98 10.32
CA ALA A 153 -11.18 -14.84 9.20
C ALA A 153 -11.11 -14.07 7.88
#